data_AF-A0A2D6HKA2-F1
#
_entry.id   AF-A0A2D6HKA2-F1
#
_cell.length_a   1.000
_cell.length_b   1.000
_cell.length_c   1.000
_cell.angle_alpha   90.00
_cell.angle_beta   90.00
_cell.angle_gamma   90.00
#
_symmetry.space_group_name_H-M   'P 1'
#
loop_
_entity.id
_entity.type
_entity.pdbx_description
1 polymer ?
#
loop_
_entity_poly.entity_id
_entity_poly.type
_entity_poly.pdbx_seq_one_letter_code
_entity_poly.pdbx_strand_id
1 'polypeptide(L)'
;MITIMLSPLALAASSLAPAQDLTFPPEEFNVFSCHTIRYTSGSDIQGIAGCAGSFDVASFSLHSEVNAGPDTGVSLYCGGDARIGAAGGGAAIQNGGIEVAGKLSIESALVSGSVRGGADAALVSGVVLGDLTIEGGFSGNADDVQGEVSEGVAFTPTADLAAYAHYYRGVTDAYAALGENVNWSWSFGQLTAELHEGLNVIETSHDVIADAHTVALTGPADALLVVNVTGLLAEFDSITWTFQGGITRDCVALNFYEAKKVIYWGGEHVSILAPRARVTFIEGLMTGNLIAGDLRGVGQVNAGAWCGFFLCPPGACPGSAYCGSNANSTGVLATMDPAGSNSHSANDLVLRAVDLPPERWGMFFFASGQTAVPFGNGVRCVDGDTLYRLGAQIANGAGLLSQAVDLADPTAASAVIEPAQTWHFQAWFRDPDAAAPHFNTSDGYTIHFTP
;
A
#
# COMPACT_ATOMS: atom_id res chain seq x y z
N MET A 1 4.83 -25.53 -24.81
CA MET A 1 4.66 -24.87 -23.51
C MET A 1 5.92 -24.06 -23.26
N ILE A 2 5.87 -22.77 -23.58
CA ILE A 2 6.95 -21.82 -23.29
C ILE A 2 6.50 -21.08 -22.04
N THR A 3 7.13 -21.40 -20.91
CA THR A 3 6.97 -20.68 -19.65
C THR A 3 7.70 -19.36 -19.79
N ILE A 4 6.96 -18.26 -19.88
CA ILE A 4 7.52 -16.92 -19.80
C ILE A 4 7.78 -16.65 -18.31
N MET A 5 9.04 -16.74 -17.89
CA MET A 5 9.45 -16.21 -16.59
C MET A 5 9.52 -14.68 -16.71
N LEU A 6 8.71 -13.98 -15.90
CA LEU A 6 8.90 -12.56 -15.66
C LEU A 6 10.24 -12.36 -14.94
N SER A 7 11.15 -11.62 -15.57
CA SER A 7 12.40 -11.16 -14.96
C SER A 7 12.09 -9.94 -14.09
N PRO A 8 12.58 -9.86 -12.84
CA PRO A 8 12.39 -8.66 -12.03
C PRO A 8 13.11 -7.48 -12.69
N LEU A 9 12.43 -6.32 -12.73
CA LEU A 9 12.88 -5.05 -13.26
C LEU A 9 14.30 -4.71 -12.74
N ALA A 10 15.20 -4.33 -13.65
CA ALA A 10 16.42 -3.62 -13.31
C ALA A 10 16.19 -2.13 -13.59
N LEU A 11 15.70 -1.39 -12.58
CA LEU A 11 15.49 0.05 -12.64
C LEU A 11 16.82 0.81 -12.48
N ALA A 12 16.89 2.07 -12.91
CA ALA A 12 18.07 2.93 -12.80
C ALA A 12 18.39 3.46 -11.37
N ALA A 13 18.08 2.68 -10.33
CA ALA A 13 18.26 2.98 -8.90
C ALA A 13 17.66 4.33 -8.45
N SER A 14 16.34 4.50 -8.59
CA SER A 14 15.56 5.14 -7.53
C SER A 14 15.18 4.06 -6.52
N SER A 15 15.57 4.23 -5.25
CA SER A 15 15.38 3.20 -4.23
C SER A 15 13.89 2.95 -3.98
N LEU A 16 13.51 1.68 -4.06
CA LEU A 16 12.26 1.17 -3.49
C LEU A 16 12.33 1.42 -1.96
N ALA A 17 11.31 2.03 -1.37
CA ALA A 17 11.13 2.02 0.09
C ALA A 17 9.78 1.34 0.40
N PRO A 18 9.67 0.55 1.49
CA PRO A 18 8.52 -0.32 1.70
C PRO A 18 7.50 0.36 2.63
N ALA A 19 6.25 -0.11 2.64
CA ALA A 19 5.19 0.44 3.48
C ALA A 19 5.18 -0.21 4.88
N GLN A 20 6.24 -0.03 5.68
CA GLN A 20 6.64 -0.99 6.72
C GLN A 20 5.87 -0.99 8.05
N ASP A 21 4.69 -0.36 8.10
CA ASP A 21 3.67 -0.62 9.13
C ASP A 21 2.41 -1.26 8.56
N LEU A 22 2.36 -1.52 7.26
CA LEU A 22 1.31 -2.31 6.64
C LEU A 22 1.68 -3.78 6.77
N THR A 23 0.72 -4.59 7.21
CA THR A 23 0.89 -6.04 7.41
C THR A 23 1.38 -6.75 6.15
N PHE A 24 1.02 -6.24 4.98
CA PHE A 24 1.42 -6.73 3.67
C PHE A 24 1.49 -5.55 2.69
N PRO A 25 2.07 -5.74 1.49
CA PRO A 25 2.20 -4.67 0.53
C PRO A 25 0.85 -4.06 0.10
N PRO A 26 0.74 -2.73 -0.05
CA PRO A 26 -0.52 -2.03 -0.29
C PRO A 26 -1.17 -2.33 -1.65
N GLU A 27 -0.40 -2.76 -2.64
CA GLU A 27 -0.92 -3.17 -3.95
C GLU A 27 -1.71 -4.49 -3.91
N GLU A 28 -1.57 -5.26 -2.83
CA GLU A 28 -2.27 -6.52 -2.63
C GLU A 28 -3.79 -6.34 -2.41
N PHE A 29 -4.21 -5.15 -1.99
CA PHE A 29 -5.63 -4.78 -2.05
C PHE A 29 -6.00 -4.40 -3.48
N ASN A 30 -6.68 -5.31 -4.19
CA ASN A 30 -7.26 -4.99 -5.49
C ASN A 30 -8.25 -3.82 -5.38
N VAL A 31 -9.05 -3.81 -4.31
CA VAL A 31 -9.92 -2.68 -3.95
C VAL A 31 -9.73 -2.29 -2.49
N PHE A 32 -9.54 -1.01 -2.24
CA PHE A 32 -9.52 -0.47 -0.87
C PHE A 32 -10.41 0.74 -0.73
N SER A 33 -11.22 0.78 0.33
CA SER A 33 -11.96 1.97 0.74
C SER A 33 -11.48 2.53 2.07
N CYS A 34 -11.18 3.83 2.10
CA CYS A 34 -10.92 4.54 3.35
C CYS A 34 -12.16 4.66 4.25
N HIS A 35 -13.36 4.30 3.74
CA HIS A 35 -14.60 4.21 4.50
C HIS A 35 -15.39 2.98 4.05
N THR A 36 -16.49 3.15 3.32
CA THR A 36 -17.46 2.08 3.06
C THR A 36 -17.38 1.57 1.62
N ILE A 37 -17.42 0.25 1.45
CA ILE A 37 -17.70 -0.41 0.16
C ILE A 37 -19.17 -0.85 0.15
N ARG A 38 -19.92 -0.44 -0.88
CA ARG A 38 -21.34 -0.79 -0.98
C ARG A 38 -21.80 -1.15 -2.40
N TYR A 39 -22.21 -2.40 -2.59
CA TYR A 39 -22.71 -2.94 -3.87
C TYR A 39 -24.08 -3.61 -3.68
N THR A 40 -25.18 -2.92 -3.95
CA THR A 40 -26.53 -3.42 -3.60
C THR A 40 -27.26 -4.19 -4.70
N SER A 41 -26.70 -4.29 -5.90
CA SER A 41 -27.36 -4.90 -7.08
C SER A 41 -26.45 -5.81 -7.90
N GLY A 42 -25.31 -6.20 -7.31
CA GLY A 42 -24.38 -7.18 -7.84
C GLY A 42 -23.20 -6.63 -8.61
N SER A 43 -22.06 -7.30 -8.46
CA SER A 43 -20.76 -6.98 -9.07
C SER A 43 -19.74 -8.07 -8.73
N ASP A 44 -18.50 -7.90 -9.19
CA ASP A 44 -17.38 -8.79 -8.89
C ASP A 44 -16.10 -7.98 -8.61
N ILE A 45 -15.35 -8.40 -7.60
CA ILE A 45 -13.95 -8.00 -7.39
C ILE A 45 -13.12 -9.27 -7.45
N GLN A 46 -12.18 -9.34 -8.40
CA GLN A 46 -11.40 -10.56 -8.63
C GLN A 46 -10.35 -10.81 -7.56
N GLY A 47 -9.77 -9.75 -6.98
CA GLY A 47 -8.80 -9.86 -5.89
C GLY A 47 -9.39 -9.62 -4.50
N ILE A 48 -8.52 -9.22 -3.57
CA ILE A 48 -8.87 -8.99 -2.18
C ILE A 48 -9.37 -7.56 -1.96
N ALA A 49 -10.33 -7.41 -1.04
CA ALA A 49 -10.91 -6.12 -0.68
C ALA A 49 -10.64 -5.73 0.77
N GLY A 50 -10.39 -4.44 0.99
CA GLY A 50 -10.22 -3.84 2.31
C GLY A 50 -11.10 -2.61 2.49
N CYS A 51 -11.66 -2.41 3.68
CA CYS A 51 -12.35 -1.16 3.99
C CYS A 51 -12.19 -0.78 5.47
N ALA A 52 -11.79 0.46 5.73
CA ALA A 52 -11.66 0.95 7.11
C ALA A 52 -13.03 1.19 7.80
N GLY A 53 -14.08 1.38 7.00
CA GLY A 53 -15.47 1.46 7.45
C GLY A 53 -16.22 0.16 7.20
N SER A 54 -17.44 0.26 6.66
CA SER A 54 -18.34 -0.89 6.50
C SER A 54 -18.29 -1.53 5.12
N PHE A 55 -18.74 -2.78 5.05
CA PHE A 55 -18.90 -3.55 3.81
C PHE A 55 -20.37 -3.98 3.65
N ASP A 56 -21.08 -3.52 2.63
CA ASP A 56 -22.50 -3.86 2.40
C ASP A 56 -22.72 -4.29 0.96
N VAL A 57 -22.85 -5.60 0.72
CA VAL A 57 -22.94 -6.16 -0.63
C VAL A 57 -24.10 -7.13 -0.79
N ALA A 58 -24.67 -7.17 -1.99
CA ALA A 58 -25.69 -8.13 -2.42
C ALA A 58 -25.49 -8.48 -3.90
N SER A 59 -25.78 -9.73 -4.28
CA SER A 59 -25.52 -10.29 -5.62
C SER A 59 -24.05 -10.21 -6.06
N PHE A 60 -23.12 -10.42 -5.12
CA PHE A 60 -21.72 -10.00 -5.24
C PHE A 60 -20.71 -11.16 -5.16
N SER A 61 -19.61 -11.09 -5.90
CA SER A 61 -18.49 -12.03 -5.81
C SER A 61 -17.20 -11.31 -5.42
N LEU A 62 -16.42 -11.91 -4.52
CA LEU A 62 -15.12 -11.40 -4.07
C LEU A 62 -14.05 -12.49 -4.20
N HIS A 63 -12.85 -12.09 -4.60
CA HIS A 63 -11.63 -12.89 -4.63
C HIS A 63 -11.75 -14.14 -5.54
N SER A 64 -12.34 -13.98 -6.73
CA SER A 64 -12.51 -15.06 -7.71
C SER A 64 -11.19 -15.50 -8.38
N GLU A 65 -10.14 -14.67 -8.36
CA GLU A 65 -8.79 -15.00 -8.84
C GLU A 65 -7.92 -15.53 -7.70
N VAL A 66 -7.51 -16.80 -7.76
CA VAL A 66 -6.89 -17.53 -6.63
C VAL A 66 -5.53 -17.00 -6.20
N ASN A 67 -4.82 -16.27 -7.07
CA ASN A 67 -3.47 -15.76 -6.79
C ASN A 67 -3.46 -14.26 -6.51
N ALA A 68 -4.61 -13.63 -6.26
CA ALA A 68 -4.71 -12.19 -6.09
C ALA A 68 -4.74 -11.79 -4.61
N GLY A 69 -3.83 -10.91 -4.20
CA GLY A 69 -3.72 -10.43 -2.83
C GLY A 69 -2.78 -11.26 -1.96
N PRO A 70 -2.66 -10.95 -0.64
CA PRO A 70 -1.63 -11.54 0.17
C PRO A 70 -2.01 -12.96 0.59
N ASP A 71 -1.02 -13.83 0.81
CA ASP A 71 -1.21 -15.22 1.24
C ASP A 71 -1.51 -15.32 2.76
N THR A 72 -2.58 -14.67 3.19
CA THR A 72 -3.04 -14.63 4.59
C THR A 72 -4.23 -15.57 4.84
N GLY A 73 -4.84 -16.08 3.77
CA GLY A 73 -6.09 -16.82 3.81
C GLY A 73 -7.34 -15.96 4.05
N VAL A 74 -7.24 -14.62 3.97
CA VAL A 74 -8.35 -13.68 4.20
C VAL A 74 -8.64 -12.91 2.91
N SER A 75 -9.89 -13.00 2.42
CA SER A 75 -10.34 -12.33 1.20
C SER A 75 -10.95 -10.95 1.44
N LEU A 76 -11.43 -10.69 2.66
CA LEU A 76 -12.06 -9.44 3.06
C LEU A 76 -11.53 -8.97 4.41
N TYR A 77 -11.10 -7.72 4.46
CA TYR A 77 -10.76 -7.02 5.70
C TYR A 77 -11.71 -5.83 5.91
N CYS A 78 -12.47 -5.84 6.99
CA CYS A 78 -13.50 -4.82 7.28
C CYS A 78 -13.33 -4.24 8.69
N GLY A 79 -13.10 -2.93 8.77
CA GLY A 79 -12.90 -2.20 10.02
C GLY A 79 -14.19 -1.84 10.76
N GLY A 80 -15.34 -1.97 10.10
CA GLY A 80 -16.67 -1.71 10.66
C GLY A 80 -17.62 -2.89 10.45
N ASP A 81 -18.91 -2.59 10.37
CA ASP A 81 -19.95 -3.61 10.15
C ASP A 81 -19.90 -4.20 8.74
N ALA A 82 -20.17 -5.49 8.61
CA ALA A 82 -20.27 -6.17 7.31
C ALA A 82 -21.65 -6.83 7.12
N ARG A 83 -22.29 -6.55 5.99
CA ARG A 83 -23.43 -7.30 5.45
C ARG A 83 -23.03 -7.95 4.14
N ILE A 84 -23.03 -9.28 4.13
CA ILE A 84 -22.62 -10.10 2.98
C ILE A 84 -23.84 -10.85 2.47
N GLY A 85 -24.35 -10.39 1.34
CA GLY A 85 -25.57 -10.89 0.72
C GLY A 85 -26.85 -10.31 1.32
N ALA A 86 -27.97 -10.62 0.68
CA ALA A 86 -29.31 -10.19 1.06
C ALA A 86 -30.36 -11.22 0.61
N ALA A 87 -31.56 -11.18 1.20
CA ALA A 87 -32.69 -11.97 0.72
C ALA A 87 -32.92 -11.76 -0.79
N GLY A 88 -32.77 -12.84 -1.58
CA GLY A 88 -32.93 -12.80 -3.04
C GLY A 88 -31.73 -12.24 -3.83
N GLY A 89 -30.64 -11.87 -3.16
CA GLY A 89 -29.39 -11.42 -3.78
C GLY A 89 -28.18 -11.99 -3.03
N GLY A 90 -27.70 -13.17 -3.45
CA GLY A 90 -26.64 -13.89 -2.73
C GLY A 90 -25.25 -13.27 -2.86
N ALA A 91 -24.25 -13.79 -2.15
CA ALA A 91 -22.86 -13.36 -2.33
C ALA A 91 -21.89 -14.53 -2.18
N ALA A 92 -20.70 -14.42 -2.77
CA ALA A 92 -19.65 -15.42 -2.66
C ALA A 92 -18.32 -14.75 -2.34
N ILE A 93 -17.76 -15.04 -1.17
CA ILE A 93 -16.37 -14.74 -0.82
C ILE A 93 -15.56 -15.99 -1.13
N GLN A 94 -14.77 -15.93 -2.20
CA GLN A 94 -14.03 -17.06 -2.73
C GLN A 94 -12.59 -17.07 -2.18
N ASN A 95 -11.93 -18.24 -2.28
CA ASN A 95 -10.50 -18.44 -2.03
C ASN A 95 -9.96 -17.97 -0.66
N GLY A 96 -10.82 -17.65 0.31
CA GLY A 96 -10.39 -17.23 1.64
C GLY A 96 -11.54 -16.86 2.56
N GLY A 97 -11.17 -16.53 3.79
CA GLY A 97 -12.05 -16.12 4.88
C GLY A 97 -12.31 -14.62 4.93
N ILE A 98 -12.86 -14.15 6.04
CA ILE A 98 -13.14 -12.73 6.29
C ILE A 98 -12.74 -12.32 7.71
N GLU A 99 -12.32 -11.06 7.84
CA GLU A 99 -12.11 -10.40 9.13
C GLU A 99 -13.00 -9.16 9.23
N VAL A 100 -13.82 -9.09 10.28
CA VAL A 100 -14.79 -8.01 10.46
C VAL A 100 -14.75 -7.51 11.90
N ALA A 101 -14.31 -6.26 12.11
CA ALA A 101 -14.22 -5.70 13.45
C ALA A 101 -15.60 -5.37 14.05
N GLY A 102 -16.57 -4.98 13.22
CA GLY A 102 -17.93 -4.68 13.63
C GLY A 102 -18.87 -5.89 13.61
N LYS A 103 -20.18 -5.60 13.56
CA LYS A 103 -21.22 -6.62 13.45
C LYS A 103 -21.20 -7.27 12.08
N LEU A 104 -21.40 -8.58 12.05
CA LEU A 104 -21.44 -9.36 10.83
C LEU A 104 -22.84 -9.93 10.57
N SER A 105 -23.35 -9.76 9.36
CA SER A 105 -24.55 -10.44 8.87
C SER A 105 -24.24 -11.13 7.55
N ILE A 106 -24.41 -12.45 7.50
CA ILE A 106 -24.29 -13.28 6.30
C ILE A 106 -25.69 -13.76 5.92
N GLU A 107 -26.13 -13.43 4.71
CA GLU A 107 -27.46 -13.76 4.22
C GLU A 107 -27.41 -14.23 2.77
N SER A 108 -27.86 -15.45 2.49
CA SER A 108 -27.80 -16.09 1.17
C SER A 108 -26.38 -16.10 0.56
N ALA A 109 -25.35 -16.27 1.39
CA ALA A 109 -23.96 -16.12 0.96
C ALA A 109 -23.05 -17.31 1.30
N LEU A 110 -22.00 -17.49 0.50
CA LEU A 110 -20.91 -18.44 0.74
C LEU A 110 -19.66 -17.68 1.18
N VAL A 111 -19.00 -18.17 2.23
CA VAL A 111 -17.64 -17.76 2.60
C VAL A 111 -16.74 -18.99 2.56
N SER A 112 -15.73 -19.00 1.70
CA SER A 112 -14.89 -20.18 1.43
C SER A 112 -13.82 -20.47 2.48
N GLY A 113 -13.68 -19.64 3.51
CA GLY A 113 -12.71 -19.83 4.59
C GLY A 113 -13.24 -19.35 5.95
N SER A 114 -12.34 -19.27 6.93
CA SER A 114 -12.70 -18.93 8.31
C SER A 114 -13.17 -17.48 8.46
N VAL A 115 -14.12 -17.28 9.37
CA VAL A 115 -14.67 -15.97 9.76
C VAL A 115 -14.09 -15.58 11.11
N ARG A 116 -13.49 -14.39 11.20
CA ARG A 116 -13.03 -13.79 12.46
C ARG A 116 -13.75 -12.46 12.70
N GLY A 117 -14.38 -12.29 13.86
CA GLY A 117 -15.22 -11.12 14.13
C GLY A 117 -15.00 -10.45 15.49
N GLY A 118 -15.05 -9.12 15.54
CA GLY A 118 -14.92 -8.32 16.77
C GLY A 118 -16.23 -8.03 17.49
N ALA A 119 -17.37 -8.47 16.95
CA ALA A 119 -18.69 -8.27 17.56
C ALA A 119 -19.60 -9.47 17.27
N ASP A 120 -20.92 -9.27 17.40
CA ASP A 120 -21.92 -10.29 17.11
C ASP A 120 -21.91 -10.68 15.62
N ALA A 121 -22.12 -11.97 15.34
CA ALA A 121 -22.29 -12.49 13.99
C ALA A 121 -23.65 -13.20 13.83
N ALA A 122 -24.35 -12.85 12.75
CA ALA A 122 -25.60 -13.46 12.34
C ALA A 122 -25.43 -14.20 11.01
N LEU A 123 -25.57 -15.53 11.02
CA LEU A 123 -25.71 -16.35 9.82
C LEU A 123 -27.20 -16.59 9.57
N VAL A 124 -27.82 -15.69 8.81
CA VAL A 124 -29.25 -15.72 8.50
C VAL A 124 -29.56 -16.84 7.50
N SER A 125 -28.71 -17.00 6.49
CA SER A 125 -28.71 -18.11 5.54
C SER A 125 -27.40 -18.09 4.76
N GLY A 126 -26.93 -19.25 4.30
CA GLY A 126 -25.64 -19.34 3.62
C GLY A 126 -24.78 -20.45 4.20
N VAL A 127 -23.50 -20.46 3.85
CA VAL A 127 -22.53 -21.44 4.36
C VAL A 127 -21.18 -20.76 4.60
N VAL A 128 -20.53 -21.13 5.70
CA VAL A 128 -19.12 -20.80 5.99
C VAL A 128 -18.31 -22.10 5.90
N LEU A 129 -17.29 -22.14 5.04
CA LEU A 129 -16.40 -23.29 4.83
C LEU A 129 -15.13 -23.17 5.66
N GLY A 130 -15.29 -22.96 6.96
CA GLY A 130 -14.19 -22.78 7.92
C GLY A 130 -14.72 -22.50 9.32
N ASP A 131 -13.80 -22.14 10.22
CA ASP A 131 -14.15 -21.81 11.60
C ASP A 131 -14.82 -20.43 11.68
N LEU A 132 -15.72 -20.24 12.65
CA LEU A 132 -16.29 -18.96 13.01
C LEU A 132 -15.84 -18.60 14.43
N THR A 133 -14.93 -17.64 14.55
CA THR A 133 -14.39 -17.16 15.83
C THR A 133 -14.76 -15.71 16.04
N ILE A 134 -15.52 -15.41 17.10
CA ILE A 134 -16.03 -14.06 17.36
C ILE A 134 -15.93 -13.66 18.83
N GLU A 135 -15.80 -12.36 19.08
CA GLU A 135 -15.83 -11.80 20.44
C GLU A 135 -17.25 -11.70 21.01
N GLY A 136 -18.24 -11.44 20.14
CA GLY A 136 -19.65 -11.34 20.51
C GLY A 136 -20.38 -12.69 20.53
N GLY A 137 -21.70 -12.62 20.30
CA GLY A 137 -22.57 -13.79 20.19
C GLY A 137 -22.85 -14.21 18.75
N PHE A 138 -23.03 -15.50 18.53
CA PHE A 138 -23.44 -16.11 17.27
C PHE A 138 -24.95 -16.34 17.25
N SER A 139 -25.59 -16.00 16.13
CA SER A 139 -26.98 -16.35 15.86
C SER A 139 -27.11 -16.95 14.47
N GLY A 140 -27.66 -18.16 14.38
CA GLY A 140 -27.78 -18.88 13.11
C GLY A 140 -27.82 -20.39 13.33
N ASN A 141 -27.81 -21.13 12.24
CA ASN A 141 -27.67 -22.57 12.26
C ASN A 141 -26.17 -22.93 12.27
N ALA A 142 -25.69 -23.55 13.35
CA ALA A 142 -24.28 -23.93 13.47
C ALA A 142 -23.87 -24.99 12.43
N ASP A 143 -24.80 -25.82 11.94
CA ASP A 143 -24.50 -26.83 10.91
C ASP A 143 -24.11 -26.20 9.55
N ASP A 144 -24.48 -24.93 9.33
CA ASP A 144 -24.09 -24.17 8.14
C ASP A 144 -22.68 -23.54 8.26
N VAL A 145 -22.02 -23.71 9.42
CA VAL A 145 -20.59 -23.45 9.64
C VAL A 145 -19.86 -24.79 9.59
N GLN A 146 -19.12 -25.06 8.51
CA GLN A 146 -18.37 -26.31 8.31
C GLN A 146 -17.02 -26.28 9.04
N GLY A 147 -17.04 -25.84 10.29
CA GLY A 147 -15.90 -25.67 11.19
C GLY A 147 -16.38 -25.48 12.63
N GLU A 148 -15.51 -24.99 13.50
CA GLU A 148 -15.87 -24.72 14.90
C GLU A 148 -16.48 -23.33 15.06
N VAL A 149 -17.55 -23.22 15.84
CA VAL A 149 -18.12 -21.93 16.28
C VAL A 149 -17.60 -21.61 17.68
N SER A 150 -16.83 -20.54 17.80
CA SER A 150 -16.23 -20.06 19.05
C SER A 150 -16.68 -18.63 19.36
N GLU A 151 -17.44 -18.46 20.44
CA GLU A 151 -17.93 -17.17 20.95
C GLU A 151 -17.07 -16.66 22.12
N GLY A 152 -17.04 -15.34 22.35
CA GLY A 152 -16.27 -14.74 23.44
C GLY A 152 -14.75 -14.76 23.26
N VAL A 153 -14.26 -15.03 22.05
CA VAL A 153 -12.84 -15.03 21.72
C VAL A 153 -12.41 -13.64 21.26
N ALA A 154 -11.44 -13.04 21.96
CA ALA A 154 -10.95 -11.70 21.65
C ALA A 154 -10.49 -11.58 20.19
N PHE A 155 -10.94 -10.51 19.52
CA PHE A 155 -10.57 -10.25 18.13
C PHE A 155 -9.36 -9.33 18.04
N THR A 156 -8.33 -9.80 17.33
CA THR A 156 -7.18 -8.99 16.93
C THR A 156 -7.15 -8.95 15.40
N PRO A 157 -7.38 -7.78 14.77
CA PRO A 157 -7.28 -7.64 13.32
C PRO A 157 -5.90 -8.02 12.81
N THR A 158 -5.82 -8.69 11.67
CA THR A 158 -4.54 -9.01 11.02
C THR A 158 -3.94 -7.77 10.34
N ALA A 159 -4.79 -6.88 9.83
CA ALA A 159 -4.40 -5.65 9.13
C ALA A 159 -4.90 -4.39 9.85
N ASP A 160 -4.02 -3.39 10.01
CA ASP A 160 -4.42 -2.05 10.45
C ASP A 160 -4.97 -1.24 9.27
N LEU A 161 -6.29 -1.32 9.06
CA LEU A 161 -6.97 -0.65 7.95
C LEU A 161 -6.93 0.88 8.06
N ALA A 162 -6.70 1.44 9.25
CA ALA A 162 -6.49 2.88 9.39
C ALA A 162 -5.11 3.28 8.86
N ALA A 163 -4.08 2.46 9.10
CA ALA A 163 -2.75 2.65 8.53
C ALA A 163 -2.77 2.57 7.00
N TYR A 164 -3.47 1.60 6.40
CA TYR A 164 -3.66 1.53 4.93
C TYR A 164 -4.35 2.80 4.38
N ALA A 165 -5.45 3.24 5.03
CA ALA A 165 -6.16 4.45 4.61
C ALA A 165 -5.28 5.70 4.70
N HIS A 166 -4.43 5.79 5.73
CA HIS A 166 -3.44 6.87 5.86
C HIS A 166 -2.38 6.79 4.75
N TYR A 167 -1.81 5.61 4.51
CA TYR A 167 -0.83 5.36 3.46
C TYR A 167 -1.34 5.81 2.08
N TYR A 168 -2.54 5.37 1.66
CA TYR A 168 -3.07 5.75 0.35
C TYR A 168 -3.29 7.25 0.21
N ARG A 169 -3.66 7.94 1.30
CA ARG A 169 -3.78 9.41 1.33
C ARG A 169 -2.42 10.09 1.23
N GLY A 170 -1.40 9.56 1.89
CA GLY A 170 -0.03 10.05 1.79
C GLY A 170 0.54 9.88 0.39
N VAL A 171 0.36 8.69 -0.22
CA VAL A 171 0.82 8.39 -1.58
C VAL A 171 0.17 9.32 -2.62
N THR A 172 -1.15 9.51 -2.57
CA THR A 172 -1.84 10.39 -3.52
C THR A 172 -1.37 11.85 -3.40
N ASP A 173 -1.11 12.33 -2.17
CA ASP A 173 -0.60 13.68 -1.91
C ASP A 173 0.85 13.84 -2.38
N ALA A 174 1.68 12.82 -2.14
CA ALA A 174 3.08 12.82 -2.57
C ALA A 174 3.19 12.88 -4.10
N TYR A 175 2.36 12.13 -4.83
CA TYR A 175 2.29 12.27 -6.28
C TYR A 175 1.74 13.61 -6.73
N ALA A 176 0.73 14.15 -6.05
CA ALA A 176 0.18 15.48 -6.37
C ALA A 176 1.19 16.61 -6.15
N ALA A 177 2.11 16.46 -5.20
CA ALA A 177 3.17 17.44 -4.92
C ALA A 177 4.30 17.42 -5.96
N LEU A 178 4.38 16.36 -6.78
CA LEU A 178 5.35 16.28 -7.86
C LEU A 178 4.90 17.13 -9.04
N GLY A 179 5.77 18.02 -9.50
CA GLY A 179 5.52 18.80 -10.71
C GLY A 179 5.52 17.92 -11.96
N GLU A 180 4.71 18.32 -12.95
CA GLU A 180 4.76 17.73 -14.29
C GLU A 180 6.19 17.67 -14.81
N ASN A 181 6.61 16.49 -15.27
CA ASN A 181 7.98 16.26 -15.74
C ASN A 181 8.05 15.66 -17.14
N VAL A 182 6.90 15.40 -17.78
CA VAL A 182 6.82 14.90 -19.15
C VAL A 182 5.89 15.79 -19.98
N ASN A 183 6.30 16.06 -21.22
CA ASN A 183 5.46 16.78 -22.16
C ASN A 183 4.35 15.85 -22.68
N TRP A 184 3.14 16.38 -22.76
CA TRP A 184 2.00 15.70 -23.36
C TRP A 184 1.23 16.65 -24.28
N SER A 185 0.37 16.09 -25.12
CA SER A 185 -0.46 16.85 -26.05
C SER A 185 -1.91 16.45 -25.94
N TRP A 186 -2.81 17.40 -26.19
CA TRP A 186 -4.25 17.22 -26.23
C TRP A 186 -4.78 17.61 -27.60
N SER A 187 -5.45 16.70 -28.30
CA SER A 187 -6.09 17.00 -29.58
C SER A 187 -7.25 16.06 -29.85
N PHE A 188 -8.43 16.62 -30.15
CA PHE A 188 -9.62 15.87 -30.59
C PHE A 188 -10.00 14.69 -29.67
N GLY A 189 -9.95 14.87 -28.34
CA GLY A 189 -10.29 13.82 -27.38
C GLY A 189 -9.18 12.78 -27.18
N GLN A 190 -7.97 13.04 -27.66
CA GLN A 190 -6.80 12.19 -27.48
C GLN A 190 -5.72 12.91 -26.67
N LEU A 191 -5.27 12.27 -25.58
CA LEU A 191 -4.05 12.62 -24.87
C LEU A 191 -2.89 11.77 -25.42
N THR A 192 -1.76 12.39 -25.71
CA THR A 192 -0.53 11.67 -26.13
C THR A 192 0.67 12.08 -25.28
N ALA A 193 1.50 11.13 -24.87
CA ALA A 193 2.75 11.42 -24.16
C ALA A 193 3.88 10.47 -24.56
N GLU A 194 5.10 11.01 -24.63
CA GLU A 194 6.34 10.27 -24.82
C GLU A 194 7.09 10.25 -23.48
N LEU A 195 7.00 9.13 -22.78
CA LEU A 195 7.50 8.91 -21.44
C LEU A 195 8.99 8.54 -21.46
N HIS A 196 9.71 8.96 -20.44
CA HIS A 196 11.09 8.54 -20.19
C HIS A 196 11.15 7.42 -19.14
N GLU A 197 12.34 6.85 -18.95
CA GLU A 197 12.61 5.85 -17.90
C GLU A 197 12.21 6.40 -16.52
N GLY A 198 11.67 5.53 -15.65
CA GLY A 198 11.26 5.89 -14.29
C GLY A 198 9.93 6.66 -14.20
N LEU A 199 9.80 7.50 -13.16
CA LEU A 199 8.55 8.21 -12.84
C LEU A 199 8.29 9.38 -13.80
N ASN A 200 7.12 9.35 -14.43
CA ASN A 200 6.55 10.41 -15.25
C ASN A 200 5.27 10.93 -14.56
N VAL A 201 5.09 12.25 -14.58
CA VAL A 201 3.95 12.94 -13.98
C VAL A 201 3.35 13.87 -15.03
N ILE A 202 2.06 13.70 -15.28
CA ILE A 202 1.22 14.61 -16.07
C ILE A 202 0.24 15.28 -15.11
N GLU A 203 0.04 16.60 -15.23
CA GLU A 203 -1.03 17.29 -14.53
C GLU A 203 -2.11 17.74 -15.52
N THR A 204 -3.37 17.41 -15.24
CA THR A 204 -4.49 17.81 -16.09
C THR A 204 -5.78 18.01 -15.29
N SER A 205 -6.79 18.65 -15.87
CA SER A 205 -8.10 18.81 -15.23
C SER A 205 -8.99 17.59 -15.45
N HIS A 206 -9.94 17.41 -14.54
CA HIS A 206 -11.01 16.42 -14.70
C HIS A 206 -11.80 16.59 -16.00
N ASP A 207 -11.86 17.79 -16.59
CA ASP A 207 -12.51 18.01 -17.90
C ASP A 207 -11.77 17.30 -19.04
N VAL A 208 -10.43 17.28 -19.00
CA VAL A 208 -9.63 16.55 -20.00
C VAL A 208 -9.87 15.05 -19.89
N ILE A 209 -9.99 14.52 -18.67
CA ILE A 209 -10.34 13.11 -18.45
C ILE A 209 -11.77 12.81 -18.92
N ALA A 210 -12.73 13.70 -18.65
CA ALA A 210 -14.11 13.56 -19.08
C ALA A 210 -14.25 13.54 -20.62
N ASP A 211 -13.45 14.34 -21.32
CA ASP A 211 -13.46 14.45 -22.78
C ASP A 211 -12.54 13.43 -23.47
N ALA A 212 -11.77 12.63 -22.71
CA ALA A 212 -10.80 11.70 -23.27
C ALA A 212 -11.49 10.45 -23.84
N HIS A 213 -11.31 10.23 -25.14
CA HIS A 213 -11.68 8.97 -25.79
C HIS A 213 -10.49 8.01 -25.86
N THR A 214 -9.27 8.54 -25.92
CA THR A 214 -8.04 7.76 -26.06
C THR A 214 -6.89 8.41 -25.31
N VAL A 215 -6.08 7.60 -24.63
CA VAL A 215 -4.78 7.98 -24.09
C VAL A 215 -3.72 7.10 -24.74
N ALA A 216 -2.82 7.73 -25.49
CA ALA A 216 -1.73 7.05 -26.20
C ALA A 216 -0.38 7.36 -25.56
N LEU A 217 0.26 6.32 -25.03
CA LEU A 217 1.52 6.42 -24.31
C LEU A 217 2.59 5.64 -25.04
N THR A 218 3.71 6.29 -25.32
CA THR A 218 4.95 5.63 -25.73
C THR A 218 5.94 5.77 -24.59
N GLY A 219 6.54 4.68 -24.13
CA GLY A 219 7.52 4.73 -23.04
C GLY A 219 8.26 3.41 -22.87
N PRO A 220 9.49 3.42 -22.31
CA PRO A 220 10.25 2.21 -22.03
C PRO A 220 9.55 1.32 -20.99
N ALA A 221 10.02 0.07 -20.85
CA ALA A 221 9.42 -0.93 -19.96
C ALA A 221 9.49 -0.58 -18.46
N ASP A 222 10.36 0.35 -18.08
CA ASP A 222 10.55 0.85 -16.72
C ASP A 222 9.88 2.21 -16.48
N ALA A 223 9.10 2.71 -17.44
CA ALA A 223 8.31 3.92 -17.25
C ALA A 223 7.12 3.66 -16.33
N LEU A 224 6.94 4.53 -15.34
CA LEU A 224 5.73 4.66 -14.54
C LEU A 224 5.08 6.00 -14.89
N LEU A 225 3.76 6.02 -15.08
CA LEU A 225 3.00 7.26 -15.26
C LEU A 225 1.98 7.46 -14.14
N VAL A 226 1.99 8.66 -13.56
CA VAL A 226 0.90 9.18 -12.75
C VAL A 226 0.28 10.38 -13.46
N VAL A 227 -1.03 10.33 -13.67
CA VAL A 227 -1.80 11.47 -14.16
C VAL A 227 -2.49 12.12 -12.94
N ASN A 228 -1.94 13.23 -12.47
CA ASN A 228 -2.56 14.04 -11.43
C ASN A 228 -3.77 14.77 -12.02
N VAL A 229 -4.97 14.38 -11.56
CA VAL A 229 -6.23 14.95 -12.05
C VAL A 229 -6.75 15.96 -11.05
N THR A 230 -6.74 17.24 -11.45
CA THR A 230 -7.24 18.36 -10.67
C THR A 230 -8.76 18.47 -10.78
N GLY A 231 -9.40 18.98 -9.72
CA GLY A 231 -10.84 19.20 -9.64
C GLY A 231 -11.58 18.33 -8.63
N LEU A 232 -12.69 18.86 -8.11
CA LEU A 232 -13.42 18.26 -6.98
C LEU A 232 -14.46 17.21 -7.42
N LEU A 233 -14.87 17.22 -8.68
CA LEU A 233 -15.85 16.30 -9.24
C LEU A 233 -15.37 15.85 -10.62
N ALA A 234 -15.02 14.58 -10.76
CA ALA A 234 -14.74 13.97 -12.05
C ALA A 234 -15.92 13.08 -12.47
N GLU A 235 -16.33 13.18 -13.73
CA GLU A 235 -17.35 12.34 -14.34
C GLU A 235 -16.89 11.96 -15.75
N PHE A 236 -16.68 10.67 -16.02
CA PHE A 236 -16.08 10.21 -17.28
C PHE A 236 -16.54 8.80 -17.70
N ASP A 237 -16.46 8.52 -19.00
CA ASP A 237 -16.70 7.19 -19.60
C ASP A 237 -15.35 6.48 -19.85
N SER A 238 -15.42 5.27 -20.39
CA SER A 238 -14.32 4.45 -20.88
C SER A 238 -13.26 5.25 -21.65
N ILE A 239 -12.00 5.08 -21.25
CA ILE A 239 -10.85 5.60 -21.97
C ILE A 239 -10.14 4.44 -22.67
N THR A 240 -9.88 4.59 -23.97
CA THR A 240 -9.05 3.62 -24.70
C THR A 240 -7.58 3.90 -24.41
N TRP A 241 -6.90 2.99 -23.71
CA TRP A 241 -5.46 3.09 -23.44
C TRP A 241 -4.65 2.32 -24.48
N THR A 242 -3.69 3.00 -25.10
CA THR A 242 -2.74 2.36 -26.03
C THR A 242 -1.32 2.57 -25.56
N PHE A 243 -0.56 1.48 -25.47
CA PHE A 243 0.81 1.45 -24.95
C PHE A 243 1.79 1.04 -26.04
N GLN A 244 2.91 1.76 -26.18
CA GLN A 244 4.02 1.46 -27.09
C GLN A 244 5.36 1.62 -26.36
N GLY A 245 6.43 0.98 -26.86
CA GLY A 245 7.78 1.16 -26.32
C GLY A 245 8.16 0.28 -25.13
N GLY A 246 7.20 -0.40 -24.49
CA GLY A 246 7.44 -1.34 -23.39
C GLY A 246 6.63 -1.06 -22.13
N ILE A 247 6.14 0.17 -21.93
CA ILE A 247 5.24 0.51 -20.82
C ILE A 247 4.00 -0.40 -20.82
N THR A 248 3.55 -0.79 -19.63
CA THR A 248 2.34 -1.59 -19.43
C THR A 248 1.31 -0.82 -18.61
N ARG A 249 0.04 -1.22 -18.72
CA ARG A 249 -1.06 -0.60 -17.97
C ARG A 249 -0.89 -0.66 -16.45
N ASP A 250 -0.21 -1.70 -15.97
CA ASP A 250 0.03 -1.95 -14.54
C ASP A 250 0.99 -0.92 -13.96
N CYS A 251 1.58 -0.05 -14.79
CA CYS A 251 2.42 1.08 -14.41
C CYS A 251 1.79 2.43 -14.74
N VAL A 252 0.46 2.50 -14.84
CA VAL A 252 -0.28 3.75 -15.02
C VAL A 252 -1.37 3.90 -13.97
N ALA A 253 -1.50 5.11 -13.42
CA ALA A 253 -2.59 5.45 -12.52
C ALA A 253 -3.16 6.86 -12.78
N LEU A 254 -4.48 6.98 -12.64
CA LEU A 254 -5.18 8.25 -12.50
C LEU A 254 -5.22 8.62 -11.01
N ASN A 255 -4.62 9.75 -10.67
CA ASN A 255 -4.50 10.24 -9.30
C ASN A 255 -5.46 11.41 -9.04
N PHE A 256 -6.65 11.11 -8.52
CA PHE A 256 -7.68 12.07 -8.13
C PHE A 256 -7.48 12.51 -6.67
N TYR A 257 -6.34 13.16 -6.40
CA TYR A 257 -5.83 13.42 -5.05
C TYR A 257 -6.71 14.36 -4.19
N GLU A 258 -7.37 15.33 -4.84
CA GLU A 258 -8.22 16.32 -4.17
C GLU A 258 -9.73 16.07 -4.34
N ALA A 259 -10.11 15.16 -5.24
CA ALA A 259 -11.49 14.93 -5.62
C ALA A 259 -12.37 14.55 -4.43
N LYS A 260 -13.62 15.04 -4.44
CA LYS A 260 -14.66 14.66 -3.47
C LYS A 260 -15.66 13.68 -4.07
N LYS A 261 -15.80 13.69 -5.39
CA LYS A 261 -16.66 12.77 -6.13
C LYS A 261 -15.99 12.35 -7.42
N VAL A 262 -16.00 11.04 -7.68
CA VAL A 262 -15.61 10.48 -8.96
C VAL A 262 -16.76 9.57 -9.40
N ILE A 263 -17.29 9.81 -10.59
CA ILE A 263 -18.33 8.97 -11.20
C ILE A 263 -17.77 8.48 -12.51
N TYR A 264 -17.82 7.18 -12.75
CA TYR A 264 -17.42 6.67 -14.05
C TYR A 264 -18.18 5.40 -14.41
N TRP A 265 -18.17 5.09 -15.70
CA TRP A 265 -18.76 3.89 -16.27
C TRP A 265 -17.91 3.38 -17.42
N GLY A 266 -18.14 2.12 -17.79
CA GLY A 266 -17.47 1.47 -18.90
C GLY A 266 -16.11 0.88 -18.54
N GLY A 267 -15.23 0.76 -19.54
CA GLY A 267 -13.95 0.08 -19.43
C GLY A 267 -12.82 1.01 -19.01
N GLU A 268 -12.18 0.75 -17.87
CA GLU A 268 -11.03 1.50 -17.38
C GLU A 268 -9.87 0.57 -17.02
N HIS A 269 -8.77 0.61 -17.76
CA HIS A 269 -7.74 -0.43 -17.68
C HIS A 269 -6.45 0.05 -17.01
N VAL A 270 -6.54 1.10 -16.20
CA VAL A 270 -5.45 1.58 -15.33
C VAL A 270 -5.95 1.78 -13.91
N SER A 271 -5.03 1.92 -12.96
CA SER A 271 -5.37 2.09 -11.54
C SER A 271 -5.98 3.46 -11.26
N ILE A 272 -6.89 3.53 -10.28
CA ILE A 272 -7.53 4.78 -9.84
C ILE A 272 -7.20 5.00 -8.37
N LEU A 273 -6.58 6.14 -8.07
CA LEU A 273 -6.29 6.60 -6.72
C LEU A 273 -7.20 7.78 -6.38
N ALA A 274 -8.22 7.56 -5.57
CA ALA A 274 -9.18 8.58 -5.13
C ALA A 274 -9.57 8.42 -3.65
N PRO A 275 -8.60 8.36 -2.71
CA PRO A 275 -8.84 7.98 -1.31
C PRO A 275 -9.68 9.01 -0.51
N ARG A 276 -9.94 10.19 -1.07
CA ARG A 276 -10.80 11.24 -0.49
C ARG A 276 -12.16 11.38 -1.18
N ALA A 277 -12.36 10.67 -2.29
CA ALA A 277 -13.57 10.81 -3.09
C ALA A 277 -14.58 9.71 -2.76
N ARG A 278 -15.87 10.06 -2.84
CA ARG A 278 -16.88 9.05 -3.10
C ARG A 278 -16.81 8.66 -4.57
N VAL A 279 -16.37 7.44 -4.81
CA VAL A 279 -16.34 6.80 -6.11
C VAL A 279 -17.67 6.11 -6.36
N THR A 280 -18.31 6.42 -7.48
CA THR A 280 -19.49 5.71 -7.99
C THR A 280 -19.11 5.08 -9.32
N PHE A 281 -18.77 3.79 -9.28
CA PHE A 281 -18.47 3.01 -10.47
C PHE A 281 -19.78 2.40 -10.98
N ILE A 282 -20.46 3.12 -11.88
CA ILE A 282 -21.85 2.83 -12.26
C ILE A 282 -21.93 1.43 -12.83
N GLU A 283 -21.17 1.12 -13.87
CA GLU A 283 -21.11 -0.20 -14.52
C GLU A 283 -19.83 -0.30 -15.36
N GLY A 284 -19.48 -1.50 -15.80
CA GLY A 284 -18.31 -1.74 -16.64
C GLY A 284 -17.23 -2.53 -15.92
N LEU A 285 -16.01 -2.45 -16.43
CA LEU A 285 -14.88 -3.25 -15.96
C LEU A 285 -13.65 -2.37 -15.78
N MET A 286 -13.09 -2.43 -14.58
CA MET A 286 -11.81 -1.83 -14.26
C MET A 286 -10.73 -2.91 -14.12
N THR A 287 -9.49 -2.65 -14.52
CA THR A 287 -8.36 -3.55 -14.21
C THR A 287 -7.22 -2.74 -13.62
N GLY A 288 -6.87 -3.01 -12.37
CA GLY A 288 -5.96 -2.18 -11.60
C GLY A 288 -6.25 -2.25 -10.11
N ASN A 289 -5.63 -1.36 -9.33
CA ASN A 289 -6.10 -1.05 -7.98
C ASN A 289 -7.13 0.07 -8.00
N LEU A 290 -8.27 -0.13 -7.32
CA LEU A 290 -9.26 0.92 -7.08
C LEU A 290 -9.21 1.35 -5.62
N ILE A 291 -8.64 2.53 -5.38
CA ILE A 291 -8.54 3.13 -4.06
C ILE A 291 -9.56 4.26 -3.93
N ALA A 292 -10.49 4.14 -3.00
CA ALA A 292 -11.62 5.06 -2.87
C ALA A 292 -11.75 5.63 -1.45
N GLY A 293 -12.34 6.82 -1.33
CA GLY A 293 -12.84 7.33 -0.06
C GLY A 293 -14.08 6.56 0.40
N ASP A 294 -15.09 6.50 -0.46
CA ASP A 294 -16.25 5.60 -0.38
C ASP A 294 -16.41 4.93 -1.74
N LEU A 295 -16.79 3.66 -1.81
CA LEU A 295 -17.06 2.97 -3.07
C LEU A 295 -18.52 2.51 -3.16
N ARG A 296 -19.18 2.83 -4.28
CA ARG A 296 -20.52 2.34 -4.61
C ARG A 296 -20.68 2.04 -6.10
N GLY A 297 -21.71 1.27 -6.44
CA GLY A 297 -22.14 1.04 -7.82
C GLY A 297 -22.32 -0.42 -8.14
N VAL A 298 -22.06 -0.82 -9.40
CA VAL A 298 -22.05 -2.22 -9.86
C VAL A 298 -20.87 -2.59 -10.78
N GLY A 299 -19.94 -1.67 -11.05
CA GLY A 299 -18.78 -1.97 -11.89
C GLY A 299 -17.82 -2.99 -11.29
N GLN A 300 -17.33 -3.90 -12.13
CA GLN A 300 -16.43 -5.01 -11.78
C GLN A 300 -14.98 -4.54 -11.73
N VAL A 301 -14.20 -5.05 -10.78
CA VAL A 301 -12.76 -4.77 -10.67
C VAL A 301 -11.96 -6.05 -10.83
N ASN A 302 -11.17 -6.12 -11.89
CA ASN A 302 -10.21 -7.20 -12.13
C ASN A 302 -8.88 -6.94 -11.42
N ALA A 303 -8.20 -8.02 -11.06
CA ALA A 303 -6.88 -7.96 -10.46
C ALA A 303 -5.86 -7.36 -11.44
N GLY A 304 -4.98 -6.52 -10.90
CA GLY A 304 -3.93 -5.82 -11.64
C GLY A 304 -3.20 -4.90 -10.69
N ALA A 305 -2.19 -5.42 -9.99
CA ALA A 305 -1.44 -4.64 -9.01
C ALA A 305 -0.66 -3.51 -9.71
N TRP A 306 -0.80 -2.30 -9.18
CA TRP A 306 -0.12 -1.11 -9.69
C TRP A 306 1.32 -1.09 -9.20
N CYS A 307 2.25 -0.96 -10.13
CA CYS A 307 3.68 -0.97 -9.83
C CYS A 307 4.17 0.31 -9.11
N GLY A 308 3.32 1.35 -9.03
CA GLY A 308 3.68 2.64 -8.42
C GLY A 308 3.70 2.64 -6.89
N PHE A 309 2.99 1.73 -6.21
CA PHE A 309 3.00 1.68 -4.74
C PHE A 309 4.38 1.35 -4.13
N PHE A 310 5.29 0.78 -4.91
CA PHE A 310 6.65 0.49 -4.49
C PHE A 310 7.61 1.69 -4.61
N LEU A 311 7.18 2.76 -5.27
CA LEU A 311 7.98 3.99 -5.29
C LEU A 311 7.81 4.71 -3.96
N CYS A 312 8.89 5.34 -3.52
CA CYS A 312 8.85 6.31 -2.44
C CYS A 312 8.80 7.72 -3.03
N PRO A 313 7.62 8.26 -3.41
CA PRO A 313 7.52 9.67 -3.77
C PRO A 313 7.80 10.54 -2.53
N PRO A 314 8.39 11.75 -2.68
CA PRO A 314 8.75 12.61 -1.55
C PRO A 314 7.55 12.88 -0.61
N GLY A 315 7.68 12.50 0.66
CA GLY A 315 6.62 12.66 1.66
C GLY A 315 5.72 11.43 1.85
N ALA A 316 5.75 10.43 0.95
CA ALA A 316 5.11 9.13 1.20
C ALA A 316 5.98 8.19 2.05
N CYS A 317 7.29 8.39 2.00
CA CYS A 317 8.24 7.88 2.98
C CYS A 317 9.33 8.94 3.15
N PRO A 318 10.03 8.94 4.29
CA PRO A 318 10.90 10.05 4.63
C PRO A 318 12.12 10.15 3.69
N GLY A 319 12.45 9.10 2.94
CA GLY A 319 13.64 9.13 2.11
C GLY A 319 13.86 7.91 1.24
N SER A 320 15.14 7.67 0.91
CA SER A 320 15.58 6.66 -0.03
C SER A 320 16.77 5.85 0.50
N ALA A 321 16.73 4.53 0.37
CA ALA A 321 17.86 3.67 0.66
C ALA A 321 19.02 3.94 -0.33
N TYR A 322 20.26 3.89 0.15
CA TYR A 322 21.46 4.03 -0.67
C TYR A 322 22.61 3.27 -0.01
N CYS A 323 23.55 2.74 -0.81
CA CYS A 323 24.69 1.95 -0.32
C CYS A 323 24.26 0.66 0.43
N GLY A 324 24.65 -0.51 -0.08
CA GLY A 324 24.15 -1.79 0.44
C GLY A 324 24.74 -2.23 1.79
N SER A 325 24.05 -3.19 2.43
CA SER A 325 24.54 -3.94 3.60
C SER A 325 25.19 -5.27 3.18
N ASN A 326 25.85 -5.93 4.14
CA ASN A 326 26.30 -7.32 4.03
C ASN A 326 25.51 -8.21 4.99
N ALA A 327 25.43 -9.51 4.67
CA ALA A 327 24.71 -10.47 5.52
C ALA A 327 25.27 -10.53 6.94
N ASN A 328 24.38 -10.48 7.93
CA ASN A 328 24.72 -10.69 9.33
C ASN A 328 24.73 -12.19 9.69
N SER A 329 25.00 -12.55 10.96
CA SER A 329 25.08 -13.96 11.39
C SER A 329 23.85 -14.81 11.13
N THR A 330 22.67 -14.19 10.94
CA THR A 330 21.43 -14.90 10.57
C THR A 330 21.39 -15.28 9.09
N GLY A 331 22.28 -14.71 8.26
CA GLY A 331 22.33 -14.91 6.81
C GLY A 331 21.54 -13.89 5.99
N VAL A 332 20.81 -12.96 6.63
CA VAL A 332 20.06 -11.88 5.95
C VAL A 332 20.77 -10.52 6.07
N LEU A 333 20.40 -9.58 5.20
CA LEU A 333 20.89 -8.20 5.21
C LEU A 333 20.05 -7.38 6.19
N ALA A 334 20.69 -6.58 7.05
CA ALA A 334 19.95 -5.59 7.82
C ALA A 334 19.58 -4.39 6.92
N THR A 335 18.34 -3.91 7.03
CA THR A 335 17.81 -2.86 6.13
C THR A 335 17.20 -1.73 6.94
N MET A 336 17.39 -0.48 6.49
CA MET A 336 16.77 0.72 7.04
C MET A 336 15.29 0.77 6.66
N ASP A 337 14.46 0.99 7.68
CA ASP A 337 13.01 0.84 7.70
C ASP A 337 12.18 2.16 7.88
N PRO A 338 12.68 3.41 7.65
CA PRO A 338 12.14 4.56 8.37
C PRO A 338 10.66 4.86 8.07
N ALA A 339 9.91 5.18 9.13
CA ALA A 339 8.49 5.51 9.08
C ALA A 339 8.26 7.00 9.42
N GLY A 340 7.02 7.47 9.21
CA GLY A 340 6.65 8.88 9.35
C GLY A 340 6.92 9.67 8.07
N SER A 341 7.06 10.99 8.20
CA SER A 341 7.30 11.90 7.08
C SER A 341 8.73 12.46 7.06
N ASN A 342 9.10 13.11 5.97
CA ASN A 342 10.29 13.96 5.91
C ASN A 342 10.00 15.42 6.32
N SER A 343 8.84 15.74 6.88
CA SER A 343 8.49 17.11 7.24
C SER A 343 9.06 17.47 8.61
N HIS A 344 9.85 18.54 8.63
CA HIS A 344 10.41 19.10 9.84
C HIS A 344 9.31 19.64 10.76
N SER A 345 8.24 20.23 10.21
CA SER A 345 7.11 20.72 11.01
C SER A 345 6.20 19.62 11.53
N ALA A 346 6.07 18.48 10.82
CA ALA A 346 5.31 17.33 11.30
C ALA A 346 6.00 16.65 12.50
N ASN A 347 7.34 16.62 12.50
CA ASN A 347 8.16 16.06 13.59
C ASN A 347 7.74 14.63 13.98
N ASP A 348 7.49 13.77 12.98
CA ASP A 348 6.96 12.42 13.14
C ASP A 348 7.89 11.32 12.61
N LEU A 349 9.13 11.66 12.26
CA LEU A 349 10.13 10.71 11.74
C LEU A 349 10.48 9.65 12.80
N VAL A 350 10.38 8.38 12.41
CA VAL A 350 10.86 7.24 13.20
C VAL A 350 11.87 6.46 12.38
N LEU A 351 13.14 6.50 12.79
CA LEU A 351 14.15 5.64 12.20
C LEU A 351 13.95 4.21 12.67
N ARG A 352 14.04 3.29 11.73
CA ARG A 352 13.91 1.87 11.99
C ARG A 352 14.97 1.10 11.22
N ALA A 353 15.31 -0.08 11.70
CA ALA A 353 16.05 -1.08 10.93
C ALA A 353 15.58 -2.47 11.33
N VAL A 354 15.21 -3.32 10.36
CA VAL A 354 14.83 -4.74 10.58
C VAL A 354 15.93 -5.69 10.11
N ASP A 355 15.66 -6.98 10.30
CA ASP A 355 16.54 -8.08 9.94
C ASP A 355 17.89 -8.04 10.69
N LEU A 356 17.94 -7.35 11.83
CA LEU A 356 19.06 -7.47 12.77
C LEU A 356 18.96 -8.81 13.50
N PRO A 357 20.08 -9.35 14.01
CA PRO A 357 20.01 -10.46 14.94
C PRO A 357 19.13 -10.05 16.16
N PRO A 358 18.13 -10.86 16.55
CA PRO A 358 17.21 -10.54 17.63
C PRO A 358 17.91 -10.23 18.96
N GLU A 359 17.33 -9.31 19.74
CA GLU A 359 17.79 -8.97 21.09
C GLU A 359 19.26 -8.50 21.17
N ARG A 360 19.76 -7.89 20.09
CA ARG A 360 21.13 -7.33 20.04
C ARG A 360 21.14 -5.81 20.20
N TRP A 361 22.22 -5.32 20.80
CA TRP A 361 22.48 -3.89 20.91
C TRP A 361 22.74 -3.28 19.54
N GLY A 362 22.11 -2.14 19.26
CA GLY A 362 22.35 -1.32 18.09
C GLY A 362 22.19 0.16 18.36
N MET A 363 22.49 0.99 17.37
CA MET A 363 22.25 2.42 17.40
C MET A 363 22.09 2.95 15.98
N PHE A 364 21.34 4.04 15.83
CA PHE A 364 21.35 4.82 14.60
C PHE A 364 22.42 5.90 14.67
N PHE A 365 23.01 6.22 13.53
CA PHE A 365 23.92 7.34 13.38
C PHE A 365 23.67 8.04 12.06
N PHE A 366 24.03 9.31 11.98
CA PHE A 366 23.76 10.13 10.81
C PHE A 366 24.78 11.24 10.60
N ALA A 367 24.89 11.71 9.36
CA ALA A 367 25.75 12.83 8.96
C ALA A 367 25.31 13.40 7.59
N SER A 368 25.96 14.47 7.14
CA SER A 368 25.60 15.21 5.93
C SER A 368 26.25 14.69 4.65
N GLY A 369 27.16 13.72 4.73
CA GLY A 369 27.86 13.12 3.59
C GLY A 369 27.61 11.62 3.46
N GLN A 370 27.99 11.10 2.30
CA GLN A 370 27.92 9.68 1.97
C GLN A 370 29.32 9.11 1.74
N THR A 371 29.50 7.83 2.03
CA THR A 371 30.69 7.06 1.68
C THR A 371 30.29 5.61 1.43
N ALA A 372 31.23 4.75 1.07
CA ALA A 372 31.02 3.31 1.00
C ALA A 372 32.36 2.62 1.31
N VAL A 373 32.65 2.46 2.60
CA VAL A 373 33.90 1.87 3.07
C VAL A 373 33.64 0.66 3.95
N PRO A 374 34.46 -0.40 3.86
CA PRO A 374 34.33 -1.55 4.77
C PRO A 374 34.35 -1.12 6.24
N PHE A 375 33.38 -1.62 7.02
CA PHE A 375 33.26 -1.29 8.43
C PHE A 375 32.66 -2.45 9.22
N GLY A 376 33.52 -3.16 9.94
CA GLY A 376 33.15 -4.43 10.57
C GLY A 376 32.85 -5.50 9.54
N ASN A 377 31.75 -6.21 9.73
CA ASN A 377 31.24 -7.16 8.73
C ASN A 377 30.41 -6.46 7.64
N GLY A 378 30.12 -5.17 7.81
CA GLY A 378 29.28 -4.37 6.91
C GLY A 378 30.03 -3.32 6.10
N VAL A 379 29.27 -2.35 5.61
CA VAL A 379 29.74 -1.19 4.85
C VAL A 379 29.24 0.07 5.54
N ARG A 380 30.13 0.99 5.91
CA ARG A 380 29.71 2.31 6.39
C ARG A 380 29.33 3.16 5.18
N CYS A 381 28.07 3.58 5.16
CA CYS A 381 27.46 4.34 4.08
C CYS A 381 27.39 5.84 4.36
N VAL A 382 27.48 6.23 5.63
CA VAL A 382 27.35 7.61 6.12
C VAL A 382 28.72 8.20 6.44
N ASP A 383 28.95 9.44 6.04
CA ASP A 383 30.18 10.20 6.32
C ASP A 383 29.90 11.69 6.52
N GLY A 384 30.91 12.46 6.92
CA GLY A 384 30.79 13.91 7.07
C GLY A 384 31.72 14.45 8.14
N ASP A 385 31.79 15.78 8.26
CA ASP A 385 32.67 16.46 9.23
C ASP A 385 32.35 16.06 10.68
N THR A 386 31.08 15.73 10.96
CA THR A 386 30.63 15.24 12.26
C THR A 386 29.64 14.11 12.06
N LEU A 387 29.88 12.98 12.75
CA LEU A 387 28.96 11.86 12.86
C LEU A 387 28.17 11.98 14.16
N TYR A 388 26.85 12.14 14.02
CA TYR A 388 25.92 12.19 15.14
C TYR A 388 25.42 10.78 15.44
N ARG A 389 25.20 10.46 16.72
CA ARG A 389 24.72 9.15 17.17
C ARG A 389 23.45 9.34 17.98
N LEU A 390 22.44 8.56 17.66
CA LEU A 390 21.20 8.46 18.41
C LEU A 390 21.35 7.26 19.34
N GLY A 391 21.09 7.45 20.64
CA GLY A 391 21.53 6.57 21.73
C GLY A 391 21.39 5.06 21.47
N ALA A 392 22.25 4.27 22.12
CA ALA A 392 22.22 2.82 21.96
C ALA A 392 20.93 2.22 22.53
N GLN A 393 20.36 1.26 21.80
CA GLN A 393 19.14 0.55 22.13
C GLN A 393 19.32 -0.95 21.85
N ILE A 394 18.35 -1.76 22.27
CA ILE A 394 18.32 -3.20 22.00
C ILE A 394 17.22 -3.44 20.97
N ALA A 395 17.54 -4.16 19.88
CA ALA A 395 16.55 -4.61 18.91
C ALA A 395 15.57 -5.60 19.57
N ASN A 396 14.31 -5.59 19.18
CA ASN A 396 13.31 -6.49 19.76
C ASN A 396 13.50 -7.96 19.32
N GLY A 397 12.59 -8.85 19.75
CA GLY A 397 12.64 -10.27 19.40
C GLY A 397 12.45 -10.59 17.92
N ALA A 398 11.97 -9.64 17.12
CA ALA A 398 11.86 -9.76 15.66
C ALA A 398 13.07 -9.17 14.91
N GLY A 399 14.10 -8.68 15.63
CA GLY A 399 15.25 -8.03 14.99
C GLY A 399 14.97 -6.60 14.52
N LEU A 400 13.98 -5.91 15.10
CA LEU A 400 13.68 -4.50 14.80
C LEU A 400 14.34 -3.57 15.84
N LEU A 401 15.14 -2.63 15.36
CA LEU A 401 15.62 -1.46 16.11
C LEU A 401 14.77 -0.24 15.70
N SER A 402 14.34 0.59 16.66
CA SER A 402 13.43 1.72 16.38
C SER A 402 13.70 2.94 17.28
N GLN A 403 13.85 4.11 16.67
CA GLN A 403 14.17 5.37 17.32
C GLN A 403 13.36 6.53 16.70
N ALA A 404 12.44 7.10 17.49
CA ALA A 404 11.80 8.36 17.14
C ALA A 404 12.85 9.48 17.10
N VAL A 405 12.79 10.32 16.06
CA VAL A 405 13.67 11.46 15.86
C VAL A 405 12.90 12.73 16.18
N ASP A 406 13.21 13.34 17.32
CA ASP A 406 12.64 14.63 17.68
C ASP A 406 13.51 15.75 17.09
N LEU A 407 12.97 16.43 16.09
CA LEU A 407 13.55 17.60 15.41
C LEU A 407 13.26 18.90 16.17
N ALA A 408 12.32 18.89 17.13
CA ALA A 408 11.93 20.07 17.90
C ALA A 408 12.65 20.18 19.25
N ASP A 409 13.20 19.08 19.80
CA ASP A 409 13.99 19.10 21.03
C ASP A 409 15.40 19.68 20.78
N PRO A 410 15.73 20.89 21.28
CA PRO A 410 17.03 21.52 21.04
C PRO A 410 18.19 20.80 21.74
N THR A 411 17.92 19.82 22.60
CA THR A 411 18.94 19.01 23.26
C THR A 411 19.24 17.70 22.54
N ALA A 412 18.39 17.31 21.57
CA ALA A 412 18.58 16.10 20.78
C ALA A 412 19.73 16.29 19.77
N ALA A 413 20.44 15.21 19.45
CA ALA A 413 21.48 15.25 18.43
C ALA A 413 20.92 15.63 17.05
N SER A 414 19.64 15.31 16.80
CA SER A 414 18.88 15.65 15.59
C SER A 414 18.53 17.13 15.45
N ALA A 415 18.70 17.96 16.48
CA ALA A 415 18.42 19.40 16.42
C ALA A 415 19.28 20.18 15.40
N VAL A 416 20.30 19.54 14.84
CA VAL A 416 21.15 20.09 13.77
C VAL A 416 20.51 20.00 12.38
N ILE A 417 19.44 19.22 12.25
CA ILE A 417 18.72 19.00 11.00
C ILE A 417 17.74 20.15 10.83
N GLU A 418 17.97 21.01 9.85
CA GLU A 418 17.08 22.13 9.53
C GLU A 418 16.22 21.82 8.28
N PRO A 419 15.10 22.52 8.08
CA PRO A 419 14.31 22.42 6.85
C PRO A 419 15.14 22.62 5.58
N ALA A 420 14.75 21.93 4.51
CA ALA A 420 15.39 21.94 3.19
C ALA A 420 16.83 21.39 3.17
N GLN A 421 17.24 20.63 4.19
CA GLN A 421 18.53 19.93 4.21
C GLN A 421 18.39 18.45 3.89
N THR A 422 19.49 17.85 3.42
CA THR A 422 19.59 16.41 3.22
C THR A 422 20.55 15.82 4.24
N TRP A 423 20.12 14.74 4.89
CA TRP A 423 20.92 13.99 5.86
C TRP A 423 20.86 12.49 5.56
N HIS A 424 21.89 11.79 6.01
CA HIS A 424 22.05 10.37 5.75
C HIS A 424 22.17 9.57 7.04
N PHE A 425 21.40 8.50 7.15
CA PHE A 425 21.21 7.68 8.33
C PHE A 425 21.65 6.24 8.08
N GLN A 426 22.12 5.56 9.13
CA GLN A 426 22.48 4.14 9.06
C GLN A 426 22.37 3.53 10.46
N ALA A 427 22.02 2.25 10.53
CA ALA A 427 22.06 1.48 11.77
C ALA A 427 23.39 0.73 11.90
N TRP A 428 23.96 0.75 13.11
CA TRP A 428 25.04 -0.13 13.54
C TRP A 428 24.50 -1.10 14.58
N PHE A 429 24.93 -2.36 14.55
CA PHE A 429 24.49 -3.34 15.54
C PHE A 429 25.55 -4.40 15.88
N ARG A 430 25.44 -4.93 17.10
CA ARG A 430 26.22 -6.07 17.58
C ARG A 430 25.80 -7.33 16.86
N ASP A 431 26.80 -8.10 16.45
CA ASP A 431 26.61 -9.37 15.78
C ASP A 431 27.60 -10.41 16.33
N PRO A 432 27.40 -10.88 17.58
CA PRO A 432 28.39 -11.72 18.28
C PRO A 432 28.60 -13.08 17.62
N ASP A 433 27.60 -13.58 16.90
CA ASP A 433 27.62 -14.89 16.27
C ASP A 433 28.27 -14.85 14.88
N ALA A 434 28.56 -13.65 14.34
CA ALA A 434 29.35 -13.47 13.14
C ALA A 434 30.85 -13.49 13.44
N ALA A 435 31.68 -13.58 12.38
CA ALA A 435 33.13 -13.46 12.50
C ALA A 435 33.54 -12.10 13.09
N ALA A 436 34.77 -12.05 13.64
CA ALA A 436 35.35 -10.81 14.14
C ALA A 436 35.31 -9.72 13.03
N PRO A 437 34.92 -8.47 13.35
CA PRO A 437 34.89 -7.88 14.69
C PRO A 437 33.53 -7.91 15.42
N HIS A 438 32.62 -8.83 15.06
CA HIS A 438 31.36 -9.08 15.79
C HIS A 438 30.36 -7.90 15.80
N PHE A 439 30.34 -7.12 14.71
CA PHE A 439 29.33 -6.11 14.45
C PHE A 439 29.13 -5.94 12.95
N ASN A 440 27.96 -5.43 12.59
CA ASN A 440 27.58 -5.19 11.21
C ASN A 440 26.74 -3.89 11.13
N THR A 441 26.35 -3.49 9.92
CA THR A 441 25.58 -2.26 9.64
C THR A 441 24.45 -2.55 8.67
N SER A 442 23.38 -1.74 8.71
CA SER A 442 22.37 -1.74 7.66
C SER A 442 22.90 -1.10 6.37
N ASP A 443 22.05 -0.98 5.34
CA ASP A 443 22.23 -0.02 4.25
C ASP A 443 22.18 1.43 4.78
N GLY A 444 22.58 2.38 3.94
CA GLY A 444 22.40 3.81 4.21
C GLY A 444 21.00 4.28 3.79
N TYR A 445 20.52 5.36 4.40
CA TYR A 445 19.22 5.95 4.06
C TYR A 445 19.32 7.48 3.99
N THR A 446 18.86 8.07 2.90
CA THR A 446 18.92 9.50 2.61
C THR A 446 17.57 10.14 2.82
N ILE A 447 17.48 11.16 3.66
CA ILE A 447 16.26 11.94 3.89
C ILE A 447 16.51 13.37 3.47
N HIS A 448 15.64 13.91 2.61
CA HIS A 448 15.57 15.34 2.34
C HIS A 448 14.42 15.94 3.15
N PHE A 449 14.73 16.78 4.13
CA PHE A 449 13.76 17.33 5.06
C PHE A 449 12.99 18.50 4.42
N THR A 450 11.67 18.39 4.37
CA THR A 450 10.77 19.46 3.93
C THR A 450 10.36 20.34 5.13
N PRO A 451 9.94 21.60 4.91
CA PRO A 451 9.47 22.48 5.99
C PRO A 451 8.35 21.91 6.87
#